data_AF-A0A920VVR9-F1
#
_entry.id   AF-A0A920VVR9-F1
#
_cell.length_a   1.000
_cell.length_b   1.000
_cell.length_c   1.000
_cell.angle_alpha   90.00
_cell.angle_beta   90.00
_cell.angle_gamma   90.00
#
_symmetry.space_group_name_H-M   'P 1'
#
loop_
_entity.id
_entity.type
_entity.pdbx_description
1 polymer ?
#
loop_
_entity_poly.entity_id
_entity_poly.type
_entity_poly.pdbx_seq_one_letter_code
_entity_poly.pdbx_strand_id
1 'polypeptide(L)'
;MTLSIYGSSFLTLDVKGRIVIPARYRDLLRQSCEGTIAVTKDPQYPSLLIYPGRLWKEIASKFEALGGLNQKTRSMQWKILGNAAVTDFEVSERMLLLIPQLLRDFAGLQAKKKR
;
A
#
# COMPACT_ATOMS: atom_id res chain seq x y z
N MET A 1 -18.42 12.73 2.47
CA MET A 1 -18.41 11.95 1.21
C MET A 1 -17.60 10.69 1.44
N THR A 2 -18.12 9.53 1.05
CA THR A 2 -17.40 8.26 1.20
C THR A 2 -16.26 8.23 0.18
N LEU A 3 -15.02 8.14 0.67
CA LEU A 3 -13.83 8.04 -0.16
C LEU A 3 -13.70 6.60 -0.64
N SER A 4 -14.08 6.34 -1.89
CA SER A 4 -14.05 4.98 -2.43
C SER A 4 -13.12 4.86 -3.62
N ILE A 5 -12.31 3.80 -3.63
CA ILE A 5 -11.44 3.40 -4.74
C ILE A 5 -12.10 2.21 -5.43
N TYR A 6 -12.55 2.39 -6.67
CA TYR A 6 -13.18 1.35 -7.48
C TYR A 6 -12.53 1.23 -8.86
N GLY A 7 -12.65 0.04 -9.44
CA GLY A 7 -12.18 -0.27 -10.78
C GLY A 7 -10.76 -0.83 -10.84
N SER A 8 -10.32 -1.16 -12.06
CA SER A 8 -9.02 -1.76 -12.35
C SER A 8 -8.19 -0.86 -13.27
N SER A 9 -6.87 -1.03 -13.24
CA SER A 9 -5.95 -0.35 -14.17
C SER A 9 -4.70 -1.17 -14.38
N PHE A 10 -4.21 -1.16 -15.62
CA PHE A 10 -2.90 -1.69 -15.94
C PHE A 10 -1.84 -0.65 -15.60
N LEU A 11 -0.96 -1.00 -14.67
CA LEU A 11 0.17 -0.18 -14.26
C LEU A 11 1.46 -0.84 -14.74
N THR A 12 2.46 -0.01 -15.06
CA THR A 12 3.81 -0.49 -15.35
C THR A 12 4.70 -0.21 -14.15
N LEU A 13 5.48 -1.22 -13.74
CA LEU A 13 6.55 -1.05 -12.79
C LEU A 13 7.80 -0.57 -13.53
N ASP A 14 8.31 0.60 -13.14
CA ASP A 14 9.55 1.12 -13.71
C ASP A 14 10.79 0.37 -13.19
N VAL A 15 11.95 0.63 -13.81
CA VAL A 15 13.23 0.01 -13.43
C VAL A 15 13.66 0.30 -11.99
N LYS A 16 13.13 1.38 -11.38
CA LYS A 16 13.40 1.75 -10.00
C LYS A 16 12.38 1.15 -9.02
N GLY A 17 11.39 0.38 -9.50
CA GLY A 17 10.36 -0.21 -8.66
C GLY A 17 9.19 0.70 -8.34
N ARG A 18 8.95 1.72 -9.16
CA ARG A 18 7.90 2.70 -8.92
C ARG A 18 6.72 2.47 -9.85
N ILE A 19 5.54 2.76 -9.34
CA ILE A 19 4.29 2.82 -10.09
C ILE A 19 3.76 4.26 -10.07
N VAL A 20 2.99 4.62 -11.10
CA VAL A 20 2.24 5.88 -11.10
C VAL A 20 0.81 5.56 -10.66
N ILE A 21 0.35 6.19 -9.59
CA ILE A 21 -1.05 6.07 -9.17
C ILE A 21 -1.94 6.82 -10.18
N PRO A 22 -3.03 6.23 -10.67
CA PRO A 22 -3.93 6.90 -11.62
C PRO A 22 -4.47 8.26 -11.14
N ALA A 23 -4.49 9.24 -12.03
CA ALA A 23 -4.92 10.62 -11.76
C ALA A 23 -6.34 10.73 -11.15
N ARG A 24 -7.23 9.78 -11.47
CA ARG A 24 -8.60 9.74 -10.94
C ARG A 24 -8.68 9.61 -9.41
N TYR A 25 -7.61 9.15 -8.75
CA TYR A 25 -7.56 9.01 -7.29
C TYR A 25 -6.93 10.23 -6.60
N ARG A 26 -6.55 11.27 -7.34
CA ARG A 26 -5.81 12.42 -6.82
C ARG A 26 -6.56 13.13 -5.71
N ASP A 27 -7.84 13.47 -5.92
CA ASP A 27 -8.62 14.22 -4.93
C ASP A 27 -8.91 13.39 -3.67
N LEU A 28 -9.06 12.07 -3.83
CA LEU A 28 -9.17 11.15 -2.71
C LEU A 28 -7.89 11.12 -1.88
N LEU A 29 -6.73 11.04 -2.53
CA LEU A 29 -5.44 11.03 -1.85
C LEU A 29 -5.13 12.37 -1.19
N ARG A 30 -5.48 13.52 -1.79
CA ARG A 30 -5.34 14.82 -1.14
C ARG A 30 -6.06 14.89 0.22
N GLN A 31 -7.21 14.23 0.33
CA GLN A 31 -8.05 14.24 1.55
C GLN A 31 -7.62 13.20 2.60
N SER A 32 -6.91 12.13 2.20
CA SER A 32 -6.70 10.95 3.06
C SER A 32 -5.24 10.53 3.23
N CYS A 33 -4.33 11.00 2.40
CA CYS A 33 -2.94 10.55 2.44
C CYS A 33 -2.19 11.15 3.64
N GLU A 34 -2.53 12.37 4.09
CA GLU A 34 -1.83 13.05 5.21
C GLU A 34 -0.30 13.03 5.05
N GLY A 35 0.19 13.20 3.80
CA GLY A 35 1.61 13.19 3.47
C GLY A 35 2.28 11.81 3.47
N THR A 36 1.56 10.73 3.75
CA THR A 36 2.14 9.37 3.85
C THR A 36 1.28 8.32 3.17
N ILE A 37 1.91 7.26 2.68
CA ILE A 37 1.21 6.10 2.13
C ILE A 37 1.86 4.83 2.65
N ALA A 38 1.03 3.84 2.95
CA ALA A 38 1.48 2.53 3.41
C ALA A 38 1.28 1.49 2.33
N VAL A 39 2.29 0.64 2.11
CA VAL A 39 2.20 -0.55 1.26
C VAL A 39 2.49 -1.76 2.13
N THR A 40 1.63 -2.77 2.11
CA THR A 40 1.82 -4.00 2.88
C THR A 40 1.40 -5.23 2.08
N LYS A 41 1.69 -6.43 2.60
CA LYS A 41 1.29 -7.69 2.01
C LYS A 41 -0.20 -7.92 2.21
N ASP A 42 -0.85 -8.47 1.19
CA ASP A 42 -2.15 -9.09 1.35
C ASP A 42 -1.97 -10.43 2.13
N PRO A 43 -2.73 -10.65 3.21
CA PRO A 43 -2.61 -11.86 4.01
C PRO A 43 -3.18 -13.12 3.34
N GLN A 44 -4.03 -12.96 2.31
CA GLN A 44 -4.75 -14.02 1.62
C GLN A 44 -4.17 -14.31 0.22
N TYR A 45 -3.64 -13.29 -0.46
CA TYR A 45 -3.20 -13.40 -1.85
C TYR A 45 -1.73 -12.95 -2.04
N PRO A 46 -1.03 -13.39 -3.09
CA PRO A 46 0.30 -12.88 -3.45
C PRO A 46 0.17 -11.48 -4.11
N SER A 47 -0.39 -10.53 -3.38
CA SER A 47 -0.67 -9.17 -3.80
C SER A 47 -0.30 -8.16 -2.71
N LEU A 48 -0.31 -6.88 -3.08
CA LEU A 48 -0.02 -5.79 -2.15
C LEU A 48 -1.25 -4.95 -1.89
N LEU A 49 -1.38 -4.48 -0.66
CA LEU A 49 -2.40 -3.54 -0.23
C LEU A 49 -1.76 -2.16 -0.08
N ILE A 50 -2.42 -1.13 -0.59
CA ILE A 50 -1.97 0.27 -0.52
C ILE A 50 -3.01 1.08 0.24
N TYR A 51 -2.59 1.77 1.29
CA TYR A 51 -3.46 2.58 2.14
C TYR A 51 -2.96 4.03 2.21
N PRO A 52 -3.83 5.03 2.02
CA PRO A 52 -3.53 6.41 2.40
C PRO A 52 -3.22 6.50 3.90
N GLY A 53 -2.32 7.40 4.30
CA GLY A 53 -1.81 7.50 5.67
C GLY A 53 -2.88 7.55 6.76
N ARG A 54 -3.96 8.31 6.55
CA ARG A 54 -5.08 8.36 7.52
C ARG A 54 -5.71 6.99 7.73
N LEU A 55 -6.06 6.31 6.63
CA LEU A 55 -6.70 4.99 6.68
C LEU A 55 -5.75 3.94 7.25
N TRP A 56 -4.45 4.04 6.93
CA TRP A 56 -3.45 3.16 7.51
C TRP A 56 -3.38 3.30 9.03
N LYS A 57 -3.38 4.52 9.59
CA LYS A 57 -3.38 4.74 11.04
C LYS A 57 -4.61 4.11 11.70
N GLU A 58 -5.79 4.25 11.10
CA GLU A 58 -7.03 3.64 11.60
C GLU A 58 -6.96 2.10 11.60
N ILE A 59 -6.44 1.51 10.52
CA ILE A 59 -6.28 0.05 10.40
C ILE A 59 -5.22 -0.46 11.38
N ALA A 60 -4.07 0.21 11.45
CA ALA A 60 -2.97 -0.16 12.32
C ALA A 60 -3.39 -0.15 13.80
N SER A 61 -4.07 0.91 14.23
CA SER A 61 -4.60 1.01 15.60
C SER A 61 -5.59 -0.11 15.93
N LYS A 62 -6.46 -0.49 14.98
CA LYS A 62 -7.37 -1.64 15.16
C LYS A 62 -6.59 -2.94 15.32
N PHE A 63 -5.53 -3.15 14.54
CA PHE A 63 -4.69 -4.34 14.69
C PHE A 63 -3.94 -4.33 16.02
N GLU A 64 -3.38 -3.21 16.46
CA GLU A 64 -2.68 -3.10 17.75
C GLU A 64 -3.63 -3.35 18.94
N ALA A 65 -4.88 -2.92 18.84
CA ALA A 65 -5.90 -3.17 19.84
C ALA A 65 -6.33 -4.65 19.94
N LEU A 66 -6.06 -5.47 18.92
CA LEU A 66 -6.28 -6.91 19.01
C LEU A 66 -5.23 -7.50 19.96
N GLY A 67 -5.67 -7.98 21.12
CA GLY A 67 -4.78 -8.61 22.10
C GLY A 67 -3.93 -9.75 21.50
N GLY A 68 -2.62 -9.69 21.71
CA GLY A 68 -1.63 -10.61 21.12
C GLY A 68 -1.58 -12.03 21.73
N LEU A 69 -2.54 -12.39 22.59
CA LEU A 69 -2.56 -13.68 23.29
C LEU A 69 -2.96 -14.85 22.38
N ASN A 70 -3.62 -14.59 21.25
CA ASN A 70 -3.96 -15.61 20.25
C ASN A 70 -2.89 -15.66 19.14
N GLN A 71 -2.30 -16.84 18.91
CA GLN A 71 -1.29 -17.08 17.88
C GLN A 71 -1.75 -16.67 16.47
N LYS A 72 -3.03 -16.88 16.14
CA LYS A 72 -3.61 -16.49 14.83
C LYS A 72 -3.63 -14.97 14.68
N THR A 73 -4.05 -14.26 15.73
CA THR A 73 -4.05 -12.79 15.77
C THR A 73 -2.65 -12.22 15.59
N ARG A 74 -1.67 -12.77 16.32
CA ARG A 74 -0.27 -12.34 16.23
C ARG A 74 0.34 -12.59 14.85
N SER A 75 0.05 -13.74 14.24
CA SER A 75 0.48 -14.05 12.87
C SER A 75 -0.05 -13.02 11.87
N MET A 76 -1.32 -12.64 12.00
CA MET A 76 -1.95 -11.63 11.14
C MET A 76 -1.33 -10.24 11.35
N GLN A 77 -1.12 -9.81 12.60
CA GLN A 77 -0.44 -8.56 12.93
C GLN A 77 0.95 -8.50 12.29
N TRP A 78 1.76 -9.57 12.40
CA TRP A 78 3.09 -9.59 11.78
C TRP A 78 3.04 -9.59 10.26
N LYS A 79 2.06 -10.28 9.64
CA LYS A 79 1.89 -10.24 8.19
C LYS A 79 1.54 -8.84 7.70
N ILE A 80 0.64 -8.13 8.37
CA ILE A 80 0.18 -6.81 7.92
C ILE A 80 1.07 -5.69 8.47
N LEU A 81 1.15 -5.51 9.79
CA LEU A 81 1.94 -4.44 10.41
C LEU A 81 3.43 -4.67 10.20
N GLY A 82 3.90 -5.91 10.42
CA GLY A 82 5.33 -6.24 10.34
C GLY A 82 5.91 -6.16 8.92
N ASN A 83 5.08 -6.17 7.87
CA ASN A 83 5.53 -6.00 6.48
C ASN A 83 5.12 -4.65 5.88
N ALA A 84 4.48 -3.76 6.64
CA ALA A 84 4.07 -2.48 6.13
C ALA A 84 5.28 -1.55 5.94
N ALA A 85 5.41 -1.02 4.74
CA ALA A 85 6.30 0.07 4.43
C ALA A 85 5.49 1.38 4.37
N VAL A 86 5.67 2.22 5.38
CA VAL A 86 5.08 3.57 5.43
C VAL A 86 6.12 4.55 4.90
N THR A 87 5.76 5.32 3.89
CA THR A 87 6.67 6.26 3.23
C THR A 87 6.00 7.60 2.99
N ASP A 88 6.79 8.66 2.92
CA ASP A 88 6.31 9.98 2.51
C ASP A 88 5.76 9.89 1.09
N PHE A 89 4.59 10.51 0.89
CA PHE A 89 3.91 10.51 -0.39
C PHE A 89 3.31 11.88 -0.66
N GLU A 90 3.83 12.51 -1.71
CA GLU A 90 3.34 13.79 -2.18
C GLU A 90 2.28 13.59 -3.27
N VAL A 91 1.10 14.17 -3.06
CA VAL A 91 0.02 14.16 -4.06
C VAL A 91 0.27 15.23 -5.12
N SER A 92 1.27 14.98 -5.97
CA SER A 92 1.67 15.83 -7.09
C SER A 92 0.97 15.43 -8.40
N GLU A 93 1.35 16.03 -9.52
CA GLU A 93 0.84 15.61 -10.83
C GLU A 93 1.26 14.17 -11.18
N ARG A 94 2.48 13.77 -10.79
CA ARG A 94 3.11 12.50 -11.18
C ARG A 94 2.95 11.35 -10.17
N MET A 95 2.25 11.56 -9.05
CA MET A 95 1.81 10.56 -8.04
C MET A 95 2.59 9.23 -8.03
N LEU A 96 3.89 9.34 -7.80
CA LEU A 96 4.85 8.25 -8.02
C LEU A 96 5.09 7.51 -6.71
N LEU A 97 4.73 6.23 -6.66
CA LEU A 97 4.88 5.40 -5.47
C LEU A 97 5.99 4.37 -5.68
N LEU A 98 6.99 4.36 -4.80
CA LEU A 98 8.00 3.31 -4.74
C LEU A 98 7.43 2.07 -4.05
N ILE A 99 7.59 0.91 -4.68
CA ILE A 99 7.28 -0.39 -4.07
C ILE A 99 8.59 -1.03 -3.59
N PRO A 100 8.79 -1.21 -2.27
CA PRO A 100 9.98 -1.83 -1.71
C PRO A 100 10.28 -3.20 -2.32
N GLN A 101 11.57 -3.54 -2.46
CA GLN A 101 12.01 -4.80 -3.07
C GLN A 101 11.35 -6.03 -2.43
N LEU A 102 11.34 -6.12 -1.10
CA LEU A 102 10.74 -7.24 -0.36
C LEU A 102 9.25 -7.45 -0.69
N LEU A 103 8.52 -6.37 -0.94
CA LEU A 103 7.10 -6.42 -1.30
C LEU A 103 6.92 -6.78 -2.77
N ARG A 104 7.82 -6.32 -3.66
CA ARG A 104 7.83 -6.75 -5.06
C ARG A 104 8.09 -8.24 -5.19
N ASP A 105 9.07 -8.76 -4.46
CA ASP A 105 9.41 -10.18 -4.49
C ASP A 105 8.23 -11.04 -4.01
N PHE A 106 7.56 -10.62 -2.93
CA PHE A 106 6.37 -11.30 -2.42
C PHE A 106 5.23 -11.36 -3.43
N ALA A 107 4.96 -10.26 -4.14
CA ALA A 107 3.87 -10.17 -5.12
C ALA A 107 4.31 -10.56 -6.55
N GLY A 108 5.54 -11.05 -6.74
CA GLY A 108 6.06 -11.43 -8.05
C GLY A 108 6.16 -10.28 -9.06
N LEU A 109 6.29 -9.02 -8.60
CA LEU A 109 6.29 -7.84 -9.47
C LEU A 109 7.64 -7.67 -10.17
N GLN A 110 7.62 -7.70 -11.50
CA GLN A 110 8.82 -7.53 -12.35
C GLN A 110 8.77 -6.21 -13.12
N ALA A 111 9.90 -5.51 -13.16
CA ALA A 111 10.01 -4.31 -13.98
C ALA A 111 9.90 -4.67 -15.46
N LYS A 112 9.22 -3.84 -16.24
CA LYS A 112 9.13 -4.05 -17.68
C LYS A 112 10.54 -3.94 -18.29
N LYS A 113 11.08 -5.06 -18.77
CA LYS A 113 12.32 -5.04 -19.56
C LYS A 113 12.06 -4.21 -20.82
N LYS A 114 12.85 -3.16 -21.05
CA LYS A 114 12.88 -2.48 -22.34
C LYS A 114 13.32 -3.53 -23.38
N ARG A 115 12.49 -3.76 -24.40
CA ARG A 115 12.92 -4.44 -25.62
C ARG A 115 13.77 -3.49 -26.44
#